data_AF-A0A0C2MGN6-F1
#
_entry.id   AF-A0A0C2MGN6-F1
#
_cell.length_a   1.000
_cell.length_b   1.000
_cell.length_c   1.000
_cell.angle_alpha   90.00
_cell.angle_beta   90.00
_cell.angle_gamma   90.00
#
_symmetry.space_group_name_H-M   'P 1'
#
loop_
_entity.id
_entity.type
_entity.pdbx_description
1 polymer ?
#
loop_
_entity_poly.entity_id
_entity_poly.type
_entity_poly.pdbx_seq_one_letter_code
_entity_poly.pdbx_strand_id
1 'polypeptide(L)'
;MDDFFVDFQPDCTILRSPYNDWQVMGHIRQRIADDCTEYFEEWLRDVEYDHLFDANVCKLRDHDQFAELGPFMDFLKNKQLPKDTYTKMIISAQCNLENAIVEFFPALTTYKSTNRGNNSKNSFLIKELNKNPVYKEWISNRFLLKVVQCYLQGDNLDRAMKSIINSPTFASKSIYPKLAKFLVAISSAAISVLFVVNILYKRGILKTNLYKWILSSSQVSENRWESMEDKDVTRSSLKVIFEPT
;
A
#
# COMPACT_ATOMS: atom_id res chain seq x y z
N MET A 1 16.83 41.81 11.90
CA MET A 1 16.22 40.47 12.04
C MET A 1 14.85 40.75 12.59
N ASP A 2 13.87 40.86 11.69
CA ASP A 2 12.50 41.21 12.07
C ASP A 2 11.78 39.91 12.42
N ASP A 3 11.36 39.81 13.68
CA ASP A 3 10.65 38.66 14.22
C ASP A 3 9.27 38.53 13.57
N PHE A 4 9.13 37.56 12.66
CA PHE A 4 7.83 37.08 12.19
C PHE A 4 7.21 36.18 13.26
N PHE A 5 6.73 36.77 14.36
CA PHE A 5 5.78 36.09 15.24
C PHE A 5 4.38 36.23 14.63
N VAL A 6 4.00 35.22 13.85
CA VAL A 6 2.63 35.06 13.39
C VAL A 6 2.00 34.00 14.27
N ASP A 7 1.21 34.43 15.26
CA ASP A 7 0.25 33.58 15.96
C ASP A 7 -0.84 33.18 14.96
N PHE A 8 -0.55 32.17 14.14
CA PHE A 8 -1.52 31.52 13.28
C PHE A 8 -1.58 30.07 13.71
N GLN A 9 -2.66 29.72 14.40
CA GLN A 9 -3.05 28.33 14.60
C GLN A 9 -4.24 28.06 13.66
N PRO A 10 -4.02 27.85 12.35
CA PRO A 10 -5.07 27.32 11.50
C PRO A 10 -5.32 25.90 11.98
N ASP A 11 -6.47 25.69 12.63
CA ASP A 11 -6.91 24.36 13.04
C ASP A 11 -7.01 23.46 11.80
N CYS A 12 -6.04 22.57 11.58
CA CYS A 12 -6.01 21.64 10.43
C CYS A 12 -6.90 20.42 10.66
N THR A 13 -7.51 20.31 11.85
CA THR A 13 -8.48 19.28 12.14
C THR A 13 -9.71 19.45 11.26
N ILE A 14 -10.08 18.38 10.56
CA ILE A 14 -11.38 18.25 9.89
C ILE A 14 -12.46 18.15 10.98
N LEU A 15 -12.78 19.26 11.64
CA LEU A 15 -13.92 19.36 12.52
C LEU A 15 -15.19 19.38 11.66
N ARG A 16 -15.78 18.20 11.48
CA ARG A 16 -17.14 18.04 10.94
C ARG A 16 -18.16 18.53 11.99
N SER A 17 -18.33 19.84 12.17
CA SER A 17 -19.59 20.42 12.67
C SER A 17 -19.65 21.97 12.55
N PRO A 18 -20.85 22.57 12.37
CA PRO A 18 -21.04 23.80 11.60
C PRO A 18 -21.32 25.04 12.47
N TYR A 19 -20.92 26.22 12.02
CA TYR A 19 -21.87 27.32 11.72
C TYR A 19 -21.15 28.51 11.04
N ASN A 20 -21.49 28.68 9.76
CA ASN A 20 -21.42 29.83 8.84
C ASN A 20 -20.13 30.62 8.56
N ASP A 21 -19.07 30.62 9.38
CA ASP A 21 -17.79 31.28 9.00
C ASP A 21 -16.83 30.36 8.20
N TRP A 22 -17.17 29.07 8.18
CA TRP A 22 -16.35 28.01 7.61
C TRP A 22 -16.44 27.85 6.11
N GLN A 23 -17.44 28.41 5.42
CA GLN A 23 -17.52 28.25 3.96
C GLN A 23 -16.45 29.09 3.24
N VAL A 24 -16.23 30.33 3.69
CA VAL A 24 -15.20 31.19 3.10
C VAL A 24 -13.81 30.69 3.47
N MET A 25 -13.58 30.37 4.75
CA MET A 25 -12.30 29.80 5.21
C MET A 25 -12.06 28.39 4.65
N GLY A 26 -13.11 27.60 4.46
CA GLY A 26 -13.04 26.29 3.83
C GLY A 26 -12.64 26.37 2.36
N HIS A 27 -13.22 27.30 1.58
CA HIS A 27 -12.80 27.52 0.19
C HIS A 27 -11.38 28.05 0.06
N ILE A 28 -10.96 28.94 0.97
CA ILE A 28 -9.59 29.46 0.99
C ILE A 28 -8.61 28.34 1.39
N ARG A 29 -8.91 27.57 2.44
CA ARG A 29 -8.09 26.42 2.86
C ARG A 29 -8.01 25.33 1.80
N GLN A 30 -9.11 25.02 1.13
CA GLN A 30 -9.15 24.00 0.09
C GLN A 30 -8.33 24.43 -1.13
N ARG A 31 -8.42 25.70 -1.56
CA ARG A 31 -7.52 26.24 -2.61
C ARG A 31 -6.05 26.28 -2.18
N ILE A 32 -5.76 26.58 -0.91
CA ILE A 32 -4.38 26.58 -0.40
C ILE A 32 -3.84 25.14 -0.27
N ALA A 33 -4.69 24.17 0.07
CA ALA A 33 -4.32 22.77 0.19
C ALA A 33 -3.99 22.14 -1.17
N ASP A 34 -4.77 22.45 -2.21
CA ASP A 34 -4.59 21.87 -3.54
C ASP A 34 -3.30 22.35 -4.24
N ASP A 35 -2.88 23.61 -4.03
CA ASP A 35 -1.75 24.21 -4.77
C ASP A 35 -0.37 24.08 -4.09
N CYS A 36 -0.30 23.71 -2.80
CA CYS A 36 0.96 23.82 -2.04
C CYS A 36 1.50 22.50 -1.47
N THR A 37 0.82 21.38 -1.73
CA THR A 37 1.23 20.04 -1.27
C THR A 37 2.53 19.58 -1.94
N GLU A 38 2.81 20.04 -3.17
CA GLU A 38 3.98 19.61 -3.94
C GLU A 38 5.31 19.92 -3.24
N TYR A 39 5.50 21.14 -2.72
CA TYR A 39 6.75 21.52 -2.06
C TYR A 39 6.96 20.85 -0.71
N PHE A 40 5.86 20.60 0.02
CA PHE A 40 5.94 19.83 1.26
C PHE A 40 6.34 18.38 0.97
N GLU A 41 5.70 17.72 0.00
CA GLU A 41 6.04 16.35 -0.37
C GLU A 41 7.44 16.25 -0.98
N GLU A 42 7.89 17.27 -1.71
CA GLU A 42 9.27 17.38 -2.19
C GLU A 42 10.26 17.47 -1.01
N TRP A 43 10.05 18.39 -0.08
CA TRP A 43 10.91 18.53 1.10
C TRP A 43 10.93 17.27 1.96
N LEU A 44 9.75 16.70 2.24
CA LEU A 44 9.60 15.47 3.01
C LEU A 44 10.40 14.33 2.35
N ARG A 45 10.34 14.26 1.02
CA ARG A 45 11.01 13.21 0.25
C ARG A 45 12.53 13.38 0.19
N ASP A 46 12.98 14.60 -0.08
CA ASP A 46 14.36 14.87 -0.49
C ASP A 46 15.25 15.34 0.67
N VAL A 47 14.65 15.74 1.79
CA VAL A 47 15.37 16.20 2.99
C VAL A 47 14.97 15.38 4.20
N GLU A 48 13.69 15.40 4.56
CA GLU A 48 13.26 14.88 5.87
C GLU A 48 13.32 13.35 5.95
N TYR A 49 13.05 12.62 4.86
CA TYR A 49 13.15 11.16 4.87
C TYR A 49 14.55 10.65 5.25
N ASP A 50 15.64 11.35 4.92
CA ASP A 50 16.97 10.92 5.33
C ASP A 50 17.18 11.01 6.85
N HIS A 51 16.40 11.86 7.53
CA HIS A 51 16.36 11.97 8.99
C HIS A 51 15.45 10.91 9.62
N LEU A 52 14.31 10.61 8.99
CA LEU A 52 13.33 9.64 9.49
C LEU A 52 13.66 8.18 9.17
N PHE A 53 14.43 7.95 8.11
CA PHE A 53 14.61 6.65 7.52
C PHE A 53 16.09 6.38 7.20
N ASP A 54 16.60 5.29 7.77
CA ASP A 54 17.93 4.80 7.43
C ASP A 54 17.84 3.79 6.28
N ALA A 55 18.14 4.24 5.07
CA ALA A 55 18.09 3.41 3.87
C ALA A 55 19.16 2.30 3.84
N ASN A 56 20.26 2.43 4.60
CA ASN A 56 21.31 1.41 4.61
C ASN A 56 20.91 0.16 5.40
N VAL A 57 20.05 0.34 6.40
CA VAL A 57 19.55 -0.74 7.27
C VAL A 57 18.03 -0.91 7.21
N CYS A 58 17.35 -0.21 6.30
CA CYS A 58 15.89 -0.19 6.12
C CYS A 58 15.12 0.00 7.43
N LYS A 59 15.49 1.04 8.20
CA LYS A 59 14.93 1.27 9.54
C LYS A 59 14.30 2.65 9.67
N LEU A 60 13.08 2.70 10.20
CA LEU A 60 12.50 3.95 10.70
C LEU A 60 13.25 4.36 11.98
N ARG A 61 13.74 5.60 12.01
CA ARG A 61 14.43 6.18 13.16
C ARG A 61 13.43 6.71 14.17
N ASP A 62 13.85 6.72 15.43
CA ASP A 62 13.13 7.40 16.49
C ASP A 62 13.50 8.87 16.42
N HIS A 63 12.83 9.60 15.53
CA HIS A 63 13.05 11.04 15.39
C HIS A 63 11.94 11.80 16.09
N ASP A 64 12.35 12.54 17.11
CA ASP A 64 11.55 13.43 17.95
C ASP A 64 11.38 14.83 17.32
N GLN A 65 12.19 15.19 16.32
CA GLN A 65 12.16 16.51 15.67
C GLN A 65 11.33 16.56 14.38
N PHE A 66 10.59 15.50 14.06
CA PHE A 66 9.73 15.40 12.89
C PHE A 66 8.55 16.42 12.87
N ALA A 67 8.50 17.36 13.82
CA ALA A 67 7.46 18.37 13.97
C ALA A 67 7.96 19.81 13.77
N GLU A 68 9.20 20.01 13.35
CA GLU A 68 9.77 21.36 13.23
C GLU A 68 9.58 21.93 11.81
N LEU A 69 8.96 23.11 11.72
CA LEU A 69 8.77 23.84 10.45
C LEU A 69 10.03 24.60 10.01
N GLY A 70 11.02 24.76 10.89
CA GLY A 70 12.28 25.45 10.64
C GLY A 70 13.06 24.88 9.45
N PRO A 71 13.37 23.57 9.43
CA PRO A 71 14.02 22.92 8.29
C PRO A 71 13.27 23.10 6.97
N PHE A 72 11.94 23.07 6.99
CA PHE A 72 11.12 23.34 5.80
C PHE A 72 11.27 24.80 5.32
N MET A 73 11.26 25.77 6.24
CA MET A 73 11.49 27.18 5.88
C MET A 73 12.88 27.39 5.23
N ASP A 74 13.91 26.72 5.72
CA ASP A 74 15.25 26.81 5.14
C ASP A 74 15.31 26.15 3.76
N PHE A 75 14.60 25.04 3.55
CA PHE A 75 14.40 24.45 2.22
C PHE A 75 13.75 25.43 1.24
N LEU A 76 12.68 26.13 1.63
CA LEU A 76 12.01 27.11 0.77
C LEU A 76 12.92 28.30 0.40
N LYS A 77 13.73 28.80 1.35
CA LYS A 77 14.70 29.88 1.07
C LYS A 77 15.71 29.45 0.02
N ASN A 78 16.16 28.20 0.06
CA ASN A 78 17.13 27.65 -0.90
C ASN A 78 16.55 27.48 -2.31
N LYS A 79 15.23 27.33 -2.45
CA LYS A 79 14.53 27.22 -3.74
C LYS A 79 14.39 28.56 -4.48
N GLN A 80 14.80 29.68 -3.89
CA GLN A 80 14.75 31.03 -4.49
C GLN A 80 13.34 31.43 -4.98
N LEU A 81 12.31 30.98 -4.26
CA LEU A 81 10.92 31.26 -4.62
C LEU A 81 10.56 32.75 -4.37
N PRO A 82 9.53 33.29 -5.04
CA PRO A 82 9.00 34.61 -4.73
C PRO A 82 8.46 34.69 -3.30
N LYS A 83 8.78 35.78 -2.58
CA LYS A 83 8.43 35.94 -1.14
C LYS A 83 6.93 35.87 -0.87
N ASP A 84 6.11 36.37 -1.78
CA ASP A 84 4.65 36.33 -1.71
C ASP A 84 4.07 34.91 -1.75
N THR A 85 4.86 33.91 -2.14
CA THR A 85 4.47 32.50 -2.15
C THR A 85 4.78 31.79 -0.82
N TYR A 86 5.69 32.34 0.01
CA TYR A 86 6.22 31.65 1.20
C TYR A 86 5.14 31.42 2.23
N THR A 87 4.32 32.43 2.51
CA THR A 87 3.25 32.33 3.51
C THR A 87 2.27 31.20 3.15
N LYS A 88 1.92 31.05 1.86
CA LYS A 88 1.01 29.98 1.41
C LYS A 88 1.63 28.60 1.60
N MET A 89 2.92 28.47 1.26
CA MET A 89 3.66 27.22 1.40
C MET A 89 3.87 26.84 2.87
N ILE A 90 4.19 27.80 3.74
CA ILE A 90 4.33 27.58 5.19
C ILE A 90 3.00 27.11 5.79
N ILE A 91 1.88 27.76 5.46
CA ILE A 91 0.55 27.34 5.93
C ILE A 91 0.21 25.93 5.44
N SER A 92 0.46 25.63 4.16
CA SER A 92 0.21 24.31 3.61
C SER A 92 1.11 23.24 4.23
N ALA A 93 2.38 23.55 4.46
CA ALA A 93 3.32 22.65 5.11
C ALA A 93 2.92 22.37 6.55
N GLN A 94 2.44 23.36 7.30
CA GLN A 94 1.90 23.15 8.65
C GLN A 94 0.75 22.12 8.62
N CYS A 95 -0.21 22.27 7.71
CA CYS A 95 -1.32 21.32 7.55
C CYS A 95 -0.83 19.90 7.21
N ASN A 96 0.09 19.80 6.26
CA ASN A 96 0.60 18.51 5.82
C ASN A 96 1.52 17.86 6.86
N LEU A 97 2.26 18.65 7.63
CA LEU A 97 3.11 18.20 8.73
C LEU A 97 2.27 17.56 9.83
N GLU A 98 1.15 18.19 10.22
CA GLU A 98 0.23 17.62 11.19
C GLU A 98 -0.33 16.27 10.73
N ASN A 99 -0.75 16.17 9.47
CA ASN A 99 -1.19 14.89 8.89
C ASN A 99 -0.05 13.86 8.86
N ALA A 100 1.16 14.29 8.51
CA ALA A 100 2.33 13.43 8.46
C ALA A 100 2.70 12.88 9.84
N ILE A 101 2.61 13.71 10.88
CA ILE A 101 2.81 13.32 12.28
C ILE A 101 1.78 12.27 12.71
N VAL A 102 0.50 12.50 12.40
CA VAL A 102 -0.60 11.56 12.70
C VAL A 102 -0.40 10.22 11.99
N GLU A 103 0.20 10.19 10.81
CA GLU A 103 0.54 8.97 10.08
C GLU A 103 1.84 8.30 10.59
N PHE A 104 2.83 9.09 10.99
CA PHE A 104 4.17 8.62 11.35
C PHE A 104 4.20 7.87 12.68
N PHE A 105 3.57 8.41 13.73
CA PHE A 105 3.64 7.76 15.06
C PHE A 105 2.97 6.38 15.11
N PRO A 106 1.79 6.17 14.48
CA PRO A 106 1.23 4.83 14.32
C PRO A 106 2.14 3.92 13.50
N ALA A 107 2.69 4.42 12.38
CA ALA A 107 3.65 3.67 11.57
C ALA A 107 4.87 3.23 12.37
N LEU A 108 5.46 4.13 13.17
CA LEU A 108 6.59 3.83 14.03
C LEU A 108 6.23 2.78 15.09
N THR A 109 5.03 2.87 15.65
CA THR A 109 4.53 1.89 16.62
C THR A 109 4.36 0.51 15.99
N THR A 110 3.72 0.42 14.82
CA THR A 110 3.55 -0.81 14.03
C THR A 110 4.91 -1.39 13.61
N TYR A 111 5.84 -0.54 13.17
CA TYR A 111 7.21 -0.93 12.84
C TYR A 111 7.92 -1.53 14.06
N LYS A 112 7.90 -0.85 15.21
CA LYS A 112 8.52 -1.32 16.45
C LYS A 112 7.91 -2.60 16.98
N SER A 113 6.59 -2.74 16.97
CA SER A 113 5.90 -3.94 17.47
C SER A 113 6.23 -5.17 16.61
N THR A 114 6.26 -4.99 15.29
CA THR A 114 6.64 -6.03 14.33
C THR A 114 8.11 -6.42 14.49
N ASN A 115 9.00 -5.45 14.75
CA ASN A 115 10.44 -5.70 14.82
C ASN A 115 10.95 -6.08 16.24
N ARG A 116 10.17 -5.86 17.31
CA ARG A 116 10.53 -6.24 18.70
C ARG A 116 10.60 -7.76 18.92
N GLY A 117 10.01 -8.56 18.03
CA GLY A 117 9.79 -10.00 18.23
C GLY A 117 10.96 -10.92 17.92
N ASN A 118 12.02 -10.49 17.23
CA ASN A 118 13.19 -11.36 16.97
C ASN A 118 14.40 -10.56 16.47
N ASN A 119 15.43 -10.46 17.30
CA ASN A 119 16.67 -9.71 17.05
C ASN A 119 17.56 -10.20 15.88
N SER A 120 17.08 -10.98 14.89
CA SER A 120 18.07 -11.52 13.93
C SER A 120 17.70 -11.75 12.47
N LYS A 121 16.48 -11.59 11.96
CA LYS A 121 16.29 -11.84 10.53
C LYS A 121 15.25 -10.96 9.85
N ASN A 122 15.75 -10.01 9.05
CA ASN A 122 15.04 -9.33 7.96
C ASN A 122 14.20 -10.28 7.08
N SER A 123 14.54 -11.58 7.06
CA SER A 123 13.77 -12.61 6.37
C SER A 123 12.36 -12.87 6.88
N PHE A 124 12.12 -12.61 8.16
CA PHE A 124 10.83 -12.87 8.78
C PHE A 124 9.80 -11.89 8.21
N LEU A 125 10.19 -10.61 8.14
CA LEU A 125 9.40 -9.52 7.58
C LEU A 125 8.93 -9.82 6.14
N ILE A 126 9.82 -10.24 5.21
CA ILE A 126 9.43 -10.55 3.83
C ILE A 126 8.44 -11.74 3.73
N LYS A 127 8.66 -12.80 4.52
CA LYS A 127 7.78 -13.99 4.51
C LYS A 127 6.43 -13.72 5.15
N GLU A 128 6.39 -12.83 6.13
CA GLU A 128 5.19 -12.50 6.90
C GLU A 128 4.36 -11.42 6.20
N LEU A 129 5.00 -10.45 5.53
CA LEU A 129 4.33 -9.46 4.67
C LEU A 129 3.43 -10.14 3.63
N ASN A 130 3.84 -11.25 2.99
CA ASN A 130 2.98 -11.89 2.00
C ASN A 130 1.78 -12.69 2.59
N LYS A 131 1.73 -12.91 3.90
CA LYS A 131 0.73 -13.79 4.54
C LYS A 131 -0.17 -13.06 5.54
N ASN A 132 0.24 -11.88 6.00
CA ASN A 132 -0.38 -11.22 7.14
C ASN A 132 -1.28 -10.07 6.65
N PRO A 133 -2.54 -9.92 7.15
CA PRO A 133 -3.38 -8.75 6.88
C PRO A 133 -2.70 -7.41 7.21
N VAL A 134 -1.72 -7.42 8.13
CA VAL A 134 -0.85 -6.26 8.45
C VAL A 134 -0.12 -5.72 7.23
N TYR A 135 0.11 -6.52 6.18
CA TYR A 135 0.68 -6.05 4.92
C TYR A 135 -0.09 -4.91 4.28
N LYS A 136 -1.43 -4.97 4.34
CA LYS A 136 -2.28 -3.91 3.77
C LYS A 136 -2.04 -2.59 4.49
N GLU A 137 -1.83 -2.63 5.80
CA GLU A 137 -1.49 -1.46 6.61
C GLU A 137 -0.11 -0.91 6.22
N TRP A 138 0.89 -1.78 6.07
CA TRP A 138 2.25 -1.39 5.69
C TRP A 138 2.33 -0.72 4.31
N ILE A 139 1.60 -1.23 3.32
CA ILE A 139 1.62 -0.62 1.97
C ILE A 139 0.72 0.62 1.88
N SER A 140 -0.24 0.78 2.79
CA SER A 140 -1.15 1.94 2.80
C SER A 140 -0.55 3.16 3.50
N ASN A 141 0.38 2.97 4.42
CA ASN A 141 1.06 4.05 5.13
C ASN A 141 2.36 4.41 4.41
N ARG A 142 2.55 5.68 4.03
CA ARG A 142 3.72 6.11 3.24
C ARG A 142 5.07 5.85 3.91
N PHE A 143 5.16 5.92 5.24
CA PHE A 143 6.40 5.68 5.99
C PHE A 143 6.73 4.19 6.03
N LEU A 144 5.75 3.33 6.29
CA LEU A 144 5.94 1.87 6.25
C LEU A 144 6.23 1.39 4.82
N LEU A 145 5.59 1.98 3.82
CA LEU A 145 5.84 1.65 2.42
C LEU A 145 7.31 1.90 2.04
N LYS A 146 7.94 2.96 2.54
CA LYS A 146 9.37 3.22 2.33
C LYS A 146 10.26 2.13 2.92
N VAL A 147 9.92 1.62 4.11
CA VAL A 147 10.61 0.47 4.72
C VAL A 147 10.49 -0.76 3.81
N VAL A 148 9.27 -1.05 3.32
CA VAL A 148 9.04 -2.18 2.39
C VAL A 148 9.84 -1.99 1.10
N GLN A 149 9.78 -0.82 0.49
CA GLN A 149 10.52 -0.50 -0.74
C GLN A 149 12.03 -0.73 -0.57
N CYS A 150 12.61 -0.29 0.54
CA CYS A 150 14.03 -0.50 0.83
C CYS A 150 14.41 -1.98 0.92
N TYR A 151 13.57 -2.81 1.54
CA TYR A 151 13.80 -4.25 1.60
C TYR A 151 13.69 -4.93 0.23
N LEU A 152 12.88 -4.37 -0.67
CA LEU A 152 12.68 -4.89 -2.02
C LEU A 152 13.72 -4.40 -3.03
N GLN A 153 14.48 -3.34 -2.71
CA GLN A 153 15.45 -2.74 -3.62
C GLN A 153 16.87 -3.32 -3.45
N GLY A 154 17.42 -3.83 -4.56
CA GLY A 154 18.86 -4.09 -4.77
C GLY A 154 19.53 -5.04 -3.77
N ASP A 155 20.74 -4.66 -3.34
CA ASP A 155 21.62 -5.45 -2.46
C ASP A 155 21.01 -5.79 -1.10
N ASN A 156 19.98 -5.04 -0.66
CA ASN A 156 19.29 -5.32 0.61
C ASN A 156 18.43 -6.58 0.51
N LEU A 157 17.78 -6.81 -0.64
CA LEU A 157 17.07 -8.05 -0.91
C LEU A 157 18.04 -9.22 -0.94
N ASP A 158 19.16 -9.07 -1.64
CA ASP A 158 20.20 -10.10 -1.74
C ASP A 158 20.88 -10.36 -0.38
N ARG A 159 21.14 -9.32 0.41
CA ARG A 159 21.68 -9.43 1.77
C ARG A 159 20.68 -10.10 2.71
N ALA A 160 19.40 -9.76 2.61
CA ALA A 160 18.34 -10.42 3.34
C ALA A 160 18.25 -11.90 2.95
N MET A 161 18.27 -12.22 1.65
CA MET A 161 18.28 -13.60 1.14
C MET A 161 19.53 -14.38 1.56
N LYS A 162 20.72 -13.77 1.48
CA LYS A 162 21.97 -14.39 1.96
C LYS A 162 21.92 -14.65 3.46
N SER A 163 21.34 -13.75 4.26
CA SER A 163 21.14 -13.97 5.70
C SER A 163 20.20 -15.16 5.99
N ILE A 164 19.21 -15.42 5.11
CA ILE A 164 18.34 -16.60 5.19
C ILE A 164 19.14 -17.85 4.95
N ILE A 165 19.91 -17.86 3.86
CA ILE A 165 20.67 -19.02 3.41
C ILE A 165 21.76 -19.39 4.43
N ASN A 166 22.41 -18.37 5.00
CA ASN A 166 23.56 -18.57 5.90
C ASN A 166 23.17 -18.74 7.37
N SER A 167 21.90 -18.60 7.74
CA SER A 167 21.55 -18.75 9.15
C SER A 167 21.36 -20.22 9.55
N PRO A 168 22.00 -20.70 10.64
CA PRO A 168 22.16 -22.13 10.91
C PRO A 168 20.89 -22.90 11.29
N THR A 169 19.71 -22.28 11.27
CA THR A 169 18.47 -22.89 11.76
C THR A 169 17.32 -22.54 10.84
N PHE A 170 17.19 -23.34 9.79
CA PHE A 170 15.96 -24.05 9.47
C PHE A 170 16.39 -25.22 8.59
N ALA A 171 16.74 -26.35 9.22
CA ALA A 171 16.58 -27.64 8.60
C ALA A 171 15.07 -27.79 8.33
N SER A 172 14.60 -27.14 7.26
CA SER A 172 13.37 -27.44 6.58
C SER A 172 13.45 -28.93 6.29
N LYS A 173 12.77 -29.73 7.11
CA LYS A 173 12.40 -31.09 6.72
C LYS A 173 11.69 -30.92 5.39
N SER A 174 12.43 -31.16 4.30
CA SER A 174 11.95 -30.88 2.96
C SER A 174 10.73 -31.77 2.72
N ILE A 175 9.54 -31.19 2.78
CA ILE A 175 8.31 -31.77 2.22
C ILE A 175 8.37 -31.68 0.67
N TYR A 176 9.38 -31.00 0.14
CA TYR A 176 9.62 -30.75 -1.28
C TYR A 176 9.90 -31.95 -2.21
N PRO A 177 10.53 -33.07 -1.83
CA PRO A 177 10.88 -34.10 -2.81
C PRO A 177 9.65 -34.85 -3.34
N LYS A 178 8.52 -34.87 -2.60
CA LYS A 178 7.27 -35.48 -3.07
C LYS A 178 6.48 -34.56 -3.99
N LEU A 179 6.38 -33.27 -3.66
CA LEU A 179 5.69 -32.27 -4.48
C LEU A 179 6.43 -31.98 -5.80
N ALA A 180 7.76 -31.94 -5.79
CA ALA A 180 8.54 -31.76 -7.01
C ALA A 180 8.31 -32.89 -8.03
N LYS A 181 8.28 -34.15 -7.55
CA LYS A 181 7.96 -35.31 -8.41
C LYS A 181 6.55 -35.24 -8.98
N PHE A 182 5.59 -34.77 -8.19
CA PHE A 182 4.20 -34.62 -8.63
C PHE A 182 4.04 -33.50 -9.69
N LEU A 183 4.71 -32.36 -9.50
CA LEU A 183 4.69 -31.25 -10.45
C LEU A 183 5.34 -31.62 -11.79
N VAL A 184 6.46 -32.35 -11.76
CA VAL A 184 7.12 -32.84 -12.99
C VAL A 184 6.22 -33.84 -13.73
N ALA A 185 5.48 -34.70 -13.02
CA ALA A 185 4.53 -35.62 -13.64
C ALA A 185 3.36 -34.87 -14.32
N ILE A 186 2.82 -33.84 -13.68
CA ILE A 186 1.74 -33.02 -14.25
C ILE A 186 2.22 -32.26 -15.49
N SER A 187 3.41 -31.64 -15.44
CA SER A 187 3.93 -30.89 -16.60
C SER A 187 4.18 -31.82 -17.79
N SER A 188 4.69 -33.03 -17.55
CA SER A 188 4.89 -34.01 -18.62
C SER A 188 3.55 -34.45 -19.24
N ALA A 189 2.50 -34.65 -18.44
CA ALA A 189 1.19 -35.03 -18.95
C ALA A 189 0.56 -33.91 -19.79
N ALA A 190 0.66 -32.66 -19.35
CA ALA A 190 0.12 -31.51 -20.07
C ALA A 190 0.79 -31.33 -21.45
N ILE A 191 2.12 -31.49 -21.52
CA ILE A 191 2.87 -31.40 -22.77
C ILE A 191 2.42 -32.50 -23.75
N SER A 192 2.27 -33.75 -23.28
CA SER A 192 1.79 -34.85 -24.12
C SER A 192 0.38 -34.59 -24.68
N VAL A 193 -0.54 -34.06 -23.86
CA VAL A 193 -1.89 -33.69 -24.32
C VAL A 193 -1.82 -32.61 -25.41
N LEU A 194 -1.00 -31.57 -25.22
CA LEU A 194 -0.82 -30.51 -26.23
C LEU A 194 -0.28 -31.05 -27.55
N PHE A 195 0.66 -31.99 -27.54
CA PHE A 195 1.16 -32.63 -28.76
C PHE A 195 0.07 -33.43 -29.48
N VAL A 196 -0.72 -34.22 -28.75
CA VAL A 196 -1.82 -35.00 -29.34
C VAL A 196 -2.86 -34.07 -29.97
N VAL A 197 -3.26 -33.00 -29.26
CA VAL A 197 -4.20 -31.99 -29.78
C VAL A 197 -3.65 -31.34 -31.06
N ASN A 198 -2.37 -30.98 -31.09
CA ASN A 198 -1.74 -30.40 -32.28
C ASN A 198 -1.73 -31.35 -33.49
N ILE A 199 -1.45 -32.65 -33.26
CA ILE A 199 -1.49 -33.66 -34.33
C ILE A 199 -2.92 -33.83 -34.86
N LEU A 200 -3.90 -33.93 -33.97
CA LEU A 200 -5.32 -34.05 -34.35
C LEU A 200 -5.83 -32.80 -35.09
N TYR A 201 -5.33 -31.62 -34.71
CA TYR A 201 -5.65 -30.37 -35.37
C TYR A 201 -5.07 -30.32 -36.80
N LYS A 202 -3.78 -30.64 -36.96
CA LYS A 202 -3.13 -30.70 -38.29
C LYS A 202 -3.76 -31.74 -39.21
N ARG A 203 -4.24 -32.87 -38.68
CA ARG A 203 -4.95 -33.90 -39.44
C ARG A 203 -6.39 -33.52 -39.81
N GLY A 204 -6.88 -32.35 -39.40
CA GLY A 204 -8.23 -31.86 -39.73
C GLY A 204 -9.36 -32.56 -38.97
N ILE A 205 -9.06 -33.52 -38.09
CA ILE A 205 -10.04 -34.30 -37.32
C ILE A 205 -10.79 -33.40 -36.31
N LEU A 206 -10.09 -32.40 -35.74
CA LEU A 206 -10.67 -31.47 -34.76
C LEU A 206 -11.57 -30.38 -35.36
N LYS A 207 -11.42 -30.05 -36.66
CA LYS A 207 -12.21 -28.97 -37.29
C LYS A 207 -13.72 -29.28 -37.33
N THR A 208 -14.09 -30.55 -37.47
CA THR A 208 -15.50 -30.97 -37.63
C THR A 208 -16.21 -31.20 -36.29
N ASN A 209 -15.48 -31.57 -35.24
CA ASN A 209 -16.08 -31.92 -33.94
C ASN A 209 -16.03 -30.79 -32.91
N LEU A 210 -15.07 -29.86 -32.98
CA LEU A 210 -14.95 -28.76 -32.01
C LEU A 210 -16.14 -27.80 -32.10
N TYR A 211 -16.61 -27.48 -33.32
CA TYR A 211 -17.77 -26.61 -33.52
C TYR A 211 -19.05 -27.20 -32.92
N LYS A 212 -19.25 -28.52 -33.06
CA LYS A 212 -20.39 -29.25 -32.50
C LYS A 212 -20.35 -29.30 -30.96
N TRP A 213 -19.15 -29.43 -30.37
CA TRP A 213 -18.97 -29.45 -28.92
C TRP A 213 -19.16 -28.07 -28.28
N ILE A 214 -18.61 -27.01 -28.89
CA ILE A 214 -18.79 -25.62 -28.42
C ILE A 214 -20.28 -25.24 -28.47
N LEU A 215 -20.98 -25.57 -29.56
CA LEU A 215 -22.44 -25.35 -29.67
C LEU A 215 -23.24 -26.10 -28.59
N SER A 216 -22.86 -27.34 -28.25
CA SER A 216 -23.53 -28.10 -27.18
C SER A 216 -23.23 -27.58 -25.77
N SER A 217 -22.06 -26.98 -25.57
CA SER A 217 -21.62 -26.46 -24.26
C SER A 217 -22.26 -25.11 -23.95
N SER A 218 -22.45 -24.26 -24.96
CA SER A 218 -23.14 -22.96 -24.81
C SER A 218 -24.62 -23.14 -24.44
N GLN A 219 -25.32 -24.14 -25.00
CA GLN A 219 -26.71 -24.42 -24.62
C GLN A 219 -26.85 -24.90 -23.17
N VAL A 220 -25.86 -25.61 -22.63
CA VAL A 220 -25.91 -26.10 -21.24
C VAL A 220 -25.63 -24.98 -20.23
N SER A 221 -24.85 -23.96 -20.59
CA SER A 221 -24.63 -22.80 -19.71
C SER A 221 -25.84 -21.86 -19.67
N GLU A 222 -26.57 -21.71 -20.77
CA GLU A 222 -27.72 -20.79 -20.86
C GLU A 222 -28.89 -21.28 -20.00
N ASN A 223 -29.18 -22.59 -20.00
CA ASN A 223 -30.19 -23.20 -19.14
C ASN A 223 -29.85 -23.17 -17.64
N ARG A 224 -28.60 -22.88 -17.27
CA ARG A 224 -28.17 -22.82 -15.85
C ARG A 224 -28.39 -21.44 -15.24
N TRP A 225 -28.34 -20.37 -16.03
CA TRP A 225 -28.56 -19.00 -15.54
C TRP A 225 -30.03 -18.70 -15.28
N GLU A 226 -30.95 -19.18 -16.13
CA GLU A 226 -32.39 -19.02 -15.92
C GLU A 226 -32.89 -19.71 -14.64
N SER A 227 -32.21 -20.78 -14.18
CA SER A 227 -32.57 -21.46 -12.92
C SER A 227 -32.06 -20.73 -11.66
N MET A 228 -31.21 -19.72 -11.78
CA MET A 228 -30.63 -18.99 -10.63
C MET A 228 -31.31 -17.65 -10.37
N GLU A 229 -31.94 -17.01 -11.37
CA GLU A 229 -32.64 -15.73 -11.17
C GLU A 229 -33.97 -15.85 -10.40
N ASP A 230 -34.58 -17.03 -10.34
CA ASP A 230 -35.89 -17.21 -9.70
C ASP A 230 -35.84 -17.39 -8.17
N LYS A 231 -34.65 -17.35 -7.55
CA LYS A 231 -34.49 -17.65 -6.10
C LYS A 231 -34.14 -16.48 -5.18
N ASP A 232 -33.86 -15.28 -5.71
CA ASP A 232 -33.35 -14.17 -4.88
C ASP A 232 -34.34 -13.00 -4.65
N VAL A 233 -35.61 -13.10 -5.08
CA VAL A 233 -36.60 -11.99 -4.94
C VAL A 233 -37.47 -12.07 -3.66
N THR A 234 -37.19 -12.98 -2.73
CA THR A 234 -37.90 -12.98 -1.44
C THR A 234 -36.93 -13.04 -0.27
N ARG A 235 -36.66 -11.85 0.33
CA ARG A 235 -36.61 -11.59 1.78
C ARG A 235 -35.60 -10.48 2.10
N SER A 236 -36.09 -9.27 2.37
CA SER A 236 -35.71 -8.45 3.54
C SER A 236 -36.45 -7.12 3.57
N SER A 237 -37.73 -7.17 3.99
CA SER A 237 -38.41 -6.01 4.56
C SER A 237 -38.23 -6.06 6.08
N LEU A 238 -37.13 -5.50 6.59
CA LEU A 238 -36.89 -5.35 8.03
C LEU A 238 -37.32 -3.94 8.44
N LYS A 239 -38.49 -3.87 9.07
CA LYS A 239 -39.14 -2.67 9.58
C LYS A 239 -38.44 -2.26 10.88
N VAL A 240 -37.67 -1.17 10.86
CA VAL A 240 -37.09 -0.57 12.06
C VAL A 240 -38.17 0.24 12.76
N ILE A 241 -38.53 -0.17 13.97
CA ILE A 241 -39.41 0.56 14.90
C ILE A 241 -38.49 1.41 15.79
N PHE A 242 -38.66 2.74 15.73
CA PHE A 242 -38.08 3.67 16.70
C PHE A 242 -39.15 3.98 17.77
N GLU A 243 -38.83 3.70 19.04
CA GLU A 243 -39.51 4.28 20.21
C GLU A 243 -38.71 5.49 20.71
N PRO A 244 -39.36 6.62 21.05
CA PRO A 244 -38.71 7.73 21.73
C PRO A 244 -38.87 7.61 23.26
N THR A 245 -37.79 7.89 23.99
CA THR A 245 -37.80 8.36 25.38
C THR A 245 -36.85 9.54 25.50
#